data_AF-A0A534Z146-F1
#
_entry.id   AF-A0A534Z146-F1
#
_cell.length_a   1.000
_cell.length_b   1.000
_cell.length_c   1.000
_cell.angle_alpha   90.00
_cell.angle_beta   90.00
_cell.angle_gamma   90.00
#
_symmetry.space_group_name_H-M   'P 1'
#
loop_
_entity.id
_entity.type
_entity.pdbx_description
1 polymer ?
#
loop_
_entity_poly.entity_id
_entity_poly.type
_entity_poly.pdbx_seq_one_letter_code
_entity_poly.pdbx_strand_id
1 'polypeptide(L)'
;MPQMRDAFRGDQVRVNIAIVSDVHGNLDALDAVLEDLATVRPDLVVHGGDLAFNGPQPAECIDRIRELGWPGVVGNTDQALWAIPETLPENTIRTFEAIAAVTTSWLGAERVAWLKTLPLEWRDQDRVALVH
;
A
#
# COMPACT_ATOMS: atom_id res chain seq x y z
N MET A 1 48.73 23.16 14.25
CA MET A 1 48.29 21.75 14.17
C MET A 1 46.79 21.68 14.50
N PRO A 2 45.90 21.73 13.50
CA PRO A 2 44.46 21.57 13.74
C PRO A 2 44.14 20.11 14.05
N GLN A 3 43.20 19.89 14.97
CA GLN A 3 42.89 18.58 15.54
C GLN A 3 42.13 17.70 14.54
N MET A 4 42.65 16.49 14.40
CA MET A 4 42.16 15.34 13.65
C MET A 4 40.84 14.80 14.26
N ARG A 5 39.76 15.59 14.25
CA ARG A 5 38.45 15.19 14.79
C ARG A 5 37.30 15.18 13.78
N ASP A 6 37.50 15.67 12.56
CA ASP A 6 36.45 15.73 11.53
C ASP A 6 36.53 14.63 10.45
N ALA A 7 37.43 13.65 10.58
CA ALA A 7 37.73 12.70 9.50
C ALA A 7 36.92 11.38 9.50
N PHE A 8 35.91 11.20 10.36
CA PHE A 8 35.14 9.93 10.43
C PHE A 8 33.62 10.11 10.56
N ARG A 9 33.03 11.10 9.89
CA ARG A 9 31.61 11.03 9.59
C ARG A 9 31.49 10.35 8.23
N GLY A 10 31.71 9.03 8.20
CA GLY A 10 31.60 8.23 6.98
C GLY A 10 30.26 8.51 6.31
N ASP A 11 30.29 8.69 4.98
CA ASP A 11 29.11 8.90 4.14
C ASP A 11 28.04 7.84 4.48
N GLN A 12 27.11 8.18 5.36
CA GLN A 12 25.90 7.42 5.54
C GLN A 12 25.08 7.66 4.28
N VAL A 13 25.06 6.67 3.39
CA VAL A 13 24.15 6.69 2.23
C VAL A 13 22.73 6.81 2.80
N ARG A 14 22.12 7.99 2.60
CA ARG A 14 20.72 8.20 2.96
C ARG A 14 19.87 7.51 1.92
N VAL A 15 18.97 6.64 2.36
CA VAL A 15 17.95 6.02 1.53
C VAL A 15 16.63 6.71 1.83
N ASN A 16 16.00 7.26 0.81
CA ASN A 16 14.68 7.87 0.89
C ASN A 16 13.63 6.86 0.46
N ILE A 17 12.74 6.50 1.39
CA ILE A 17 11.64 5.58 1.14
C ILE A 17 10.34 6.39 1.13
N ALA A 18 9.51 6.20 0.10
CA ALA A 18 8.14 6.67 0.08
C ALA A 18 7.18 5.51 0.38
N ILE A 19 6.18 5.78 1.22
CA ILE A 19 5.13 4.84 1.57
C ILE A 19 3.82 5.43 1.06
N VAL A 20 3.15 4.73 0.15
CA VAL A 20 1.82 5.11 -0.38
C VAL A 20 0.80 4.15 0.20
N SER A 21 -0.18 4.63 0.95
CA SER A 21 -1.14 3.79 1.68
C SER A 21 -2.56 4.29 1.52
N ASP A 22 -3.54 3.42 1.78
CA ASP A 22 -4.95 3.78 1.91
C ASP A 22 -5.49 4.47 0.64
N VAL A 23 -5.13 3.90 -0.52
CA VAL A 23 -5.54 4.42 -1.83
C VAL A 23 -7.05 4.33 -2.02
N HIS A 24 -7.70 3.29 -1.45
CA HIS A 24 -9.15 3.12 -1.49
C HIS A 24 -9.79 3.39 -2.85
N GLY A 25 -9.22 2.82 -3.92
CA GLY A 25 -9.70 2.94 -5.29
C GLY A 25 -9.82 4.37 -5.81
N ASN A 26 -9.13 5.33 -5.21
CA ASN A 26 -9.12 6.72 -5.65
C ASN A 26 -7.96 6.94 -6.64
N LEU A 27 -8.23 6.68 -7.92
CA LEU A 27 -7.21 6.75 -8.96
C LEU A 27 -6.72 8.19 -9.15
N ASP A 28 -7.60 9.19 -9.08
CA ASP A 28 -7.23 10.59 -9.26
C ASP A 28 -6.23 11.04 -8.17
N ALA A 29 -6.45 10.61 -6.93
CA ALA A 29 -5.51 10.87 -5.84
C ALA A 29 -4.19 10.11 -6.02
N LEU A 30 -4.25 8.84 -6.47
CA LEU A 30 -3.05 8.07 -6.77
C LEU A 30 -2.22 8.73 -7.87
N ASP A 31 -2.86 9.20 -8.95
CA ASP A 31 -2.20 9.90 -10.06
C ASP A 31 -1.48 11.16 -9.58
N ALA A 32 -2.12 11.96 -8.72
CA ALA A 32 -1.49 13.13 -8.12
C ALA A 32 -0.27 12.78 -7.24
N VAL A 33 -0.34 11.68 -6.48
CA VAL A 33 0.81 11.18 -5.70
C VAL A 33 1.93 10.71 -6.63
N LEU A 34 1.61 10.05 -7.74
CA LEU A 34 2.61 9.60 -8.71
C LEU A 34 3.35 10.78 -9.37
N GLU A 35 2.65 11.89 -9.65
CA GLU A 35 3.26 13.13 -10.14
C GLU A 35 4.24 13.73 -9.13
N ASP A 36 3.88 13.74 -7.84
CA ASP A 36 4.77 14.21 -6.78
C ASP A 36 6.00 13.28 -6.61
N LEU A 37 5.78 11.96 -6.62
CA LEU A 37 6.86 10.97 -6.55
C LEU A 37 7.85 11.09 -7.71
N ALA A 38 7.39 11.47 -8.91
CA ALA A 38 8.27 11.73 -10.05
C ALA A 38 9.20 12.94 -9.81
N THR A 39 8.80 13.88 -8.95
CA THR A 39 9.63 15.03 -8.54
C THR A 39 10.56 14.67 -7.40
N VAL A 40 10.04 14.01 -6.35
CA VAL A 40 10.79 13.61 -5.16
C VAL A 40 11.86 12.57 -5.49
N ARG A 41 11.56 11.63 -6.40
CA ARG A 41 12.43 10.52 -6.84
C ARG A 41 13.01 9.73 -5.65
N PRO A 42 12.17 9.12 -4.81
CA PRO A 42 12.65 8.26 -3.72
C PRO A 42 13.43 7.06 -4.28
N ASP A 43 14.32 6.51 -3.47
CA ASP A 43 15.12 5.34 -3.82
C ASP A 43 14.26 4.06 -3.81
N LEU A 44 13.18 4.06 -3.01
CA LEU A 44 12.22 2.97 -2.91
C LEU A 44 10.81 3.52 -2.68
N VAL A 45 9.82 2.92 -3.33
CA VAL A 45 8.40 3.13 -3.03
C VAL A 45 7.80 1.80 -2.61
N VAL A 46 7.03 1.82 -1.53
CA VAL A 46 6.27 0.67 -1.02
C VAL A 46 4.81 1.06 -0.81
N HIS A 47 3.89 0.09 -0.88
CA HIS A 47 2.48 0.34 -0.56
C HIS A 47 2.05 -0.24 0.79
N GLY A 48 1.29 0.55 1.57
CA GLY A 48 0.81 0.18 2.91
C GLY A 48 -0.47 -0.66 2.93
N GLY A 49 -1.04 -0.99 1.77
CA GLY A 49 -2.30 -1.71 1.66
C GLY A 49 -3.51 -0.77 1.61
N ASP A 50 -4.70 -1.33 1.80
CA ASP A 50 -5.99 -0.63 1.70
C ASP A 50 -6.17 0.04 0.34
N LEU A 51 -6.06 -0.78 -0.71
CA LEU A 51 -5.91 -0.30 -2.08
C LEU A 51 -7.23 -0.05 -2.78
N ALA A 52 -8.28 -0.82 -2.48
CA ALA A 52 -9.47 -0.91 -3.35
C ALA A 52 -10.81 -0.67 -2.65
N PHE A 53 -10.90 -0.91 -1.34
CA PHE A 53 -12.18 -0.94 -0.65
C PHE A 53 -12.88 0.42 -0.68
N ASN A 54 -14.17 0.44 -1.05
CA ASN A 54 -15.04 1.63 -1.05
C ASN A 54 -14.60 2.77 -2.00
N GLY A 55 -13.81 2.47 -3.03
CA GLY A 55 -13.32 3.43 -4.01
C GLY A 55 -14.12 3.51 -5.31
N PRO A 56 -14.04 4.63 -6.06
CA PRO A 56 -14.68 4.79 -7.36
C PRO A 56 -14.01 3.99 -8.49
N GLN A 57 -12.69 3.77 -8.44
CA GLN A 57 -11.87 3.16 -9.50
C GLN A 57 -10.94 2.06 -8.94
N PRO A 58 -11.48 1.04 -8.24
CA PRO A 58 -10.65 0.07 -7.52
C PRO A 58 -9.84 -0.83 -8.45
N ALA A 59 -10.37 -1.17 -9.63
CA ALA A 59 -9.66 -2.04 -10.57
C ALA A 59 -8.44 -1.34 -11.16
N GLU A 60 -8.61 -0.08 -11.56
CA GLU A 60 -7.58 0.77 -12.13
C GLU A 60 -6.48 1.07 -11.11
N CYS A 61 -6.82 1.32 -9.84
CA CYS A 61 -5.84 1.47 -8.77
C CYS A 61 -4.99 0.20 -8.57
N ILE A 62 -5.62 -0.97 -8.55
CA ILE A 62 -4.87 -2.23 -8.42
C ILE A 62 -3.97 -2.46 -9.62
N ASP A 63 -4.48 -2.28 -10.85
CA ASP A 63 -3.68 -2.45 -12.05
C ASP A 63 -2.49 -1.51 -12.06
N ARG A 64 -2.69 -0.24 -11.68
CA ARG A 64 -1.62 0.74 -11.58
C ARG A 64 -0.54 0.33 -10.59
N ILE A 65 -0.91 -0.06 -9.36
CA ILE A 65 0.04 -0.49 -8.33
C ILE A 65 0.83 -1.73 -8.79
N ARG A 66 0.15 -2.66 -9.48
CA ARG A 66 0.77 -3.87 -10.05
C ARG A 66 1.77 -3.54 -11.14
N GLU A 67 1.42 -2.64 -12.06
CA GLU A 67 2.30 -2.17 -13.14
C GLU A 67 3.55 -1.47 -12.59
N LEU A 68 3.39 -0.70 -11.52
CA LEU A 68 4.49 -0.03 -10.82
C LEU A 68 5.42 -1.01 -10.09
N GLY A 69 4.95 -2.23 -9.80
CA GLY A 69 5.75 -3.27 -9.16
C GLY A 69 6.19 -2.93 -7.74
N TRP A 70 5.48 -2.03 -7.05
CA TRP A 70 5.80 -1.66 -5.68
C TRP A 70 5.58 -2.85 -4.74
N PRO A 71 6.57 -3.23 -3.91
CA PRO A 71 6.30 -4.16 -2.84
C PRO A 71 5.37 -3.51 -1.81
N GLY A 72 4.66 -4.32 -1.05
CA GLY A 72 3.78 -3.81 -0.03
C GLY A 72 3.08 -4.91 0.74
N VAL A 73 2.09 -4.50 1.51
CA VAL A 73 1.34 -5.37 2.41
C VAL A 73 -0.14 -5.34 2.07
N VAL A 74 -0.85 -6.38 2.52
CA VAL A 74 -2.31 -6.41 2.50
C VAL A 74 -2.86 -5.57 3.66
N GLY A 75 -3.82 -4.69 3.37
CA GLY A 75 -4.50 -3.91 4.40
C GLY A 75 -5.75 -4.59 4.96
N ASN A 76 -6.30 -4.05 6.05
CA ASN A 76 -7.47 -4.68 6.68
C ASN A 76 -8.73 -4.55 5.83
N THR A 77 -8.89 -3.48 5.06
CA THR A 77 -10.05 -3.35 4.16
C THR A 77 -9.85 -4.12 2.86
N ASP A 78 -8.61 -4.38 2.44
CA ASP A 78 -8.35 -5.39 1.41
C ASP A 78 -8.80 -6.77 1.90
N GLN A 79 -8.42 -7.16 3.13
CA GLN A 79 -8.85 -8.44 3.73
C GLN A 79 -10.37 -8.55 3.87
N ALA A 80 -11.05 -7.44 4.18
CA ALA A 80 -12.51 -7.39 4.28
C ALA A 80 -13.23 -7.76 2.96
N LEU A 81 -12.54 -7.77 1.82
CA LEU A 81 -13.09 -8.27 0.56
C LEU A 81 -13.34 -9.79 0.56
N TRP A 82 -12.72 -10.56 1.46
CA TRP A 82 -12.90 -12.01 1.57
C TRP A 82 -13.04 -12.54 2.99
N ALA A 83 -12.74 -11.75 4.02
CA ALA A 83 -12.82 -12.14 5.42
C ALA A 83 -13.21 -10.93 6.29
N ILE A 84 -14.50 -10.77 6.55
CA ILE A 84 -15.02 -9.75 7.46
C ILE A 84 -15.00 -10.32 8.88
N PRO A 85 -14.44 -9.62 9.88
CA PRO A 85 -14.44 -10.12 11.25
C PRO A 85 -15.85 -10.23 11.85
N GLU A 86 -16.22 -11.41 12.31
CA GLU A 86 -17.52 -11.68 12.97
C GLU A 86 -17.66 -10.96 14.33
N THR A 87 -16.57 -10.44 14.88
CA THR A 87 -16.57 -9.66 16.13
C THR A 87 -17.11 -8.24 15.96
N LEU A 88 -17.34 -7.79 14.72
CA LEU A 88 -17.89 -6.47 14.44
C LEU A 88 -19.40 -6.41 14.71
N PRO A 89 -19.96 -5.23 15.00
CA PRO A 89 -21.41 -5.04 15.08
C PRO A 89 -22.12 -5.49 13.79
N GLU A 90 -23.31 -6.09 13.91
CA GLU A 90 -24.06 -6.66 12.78
C GLU A 90 -24.30 -5.63 11.66
N ASN A 91 -24.62 -4.39 12.01
CA ASN A 91 -24.80 -3.31 11.03
C ASN A 91 -23.49 -2.96 10.30
N THR A 92 -22.35 -3.04 10.97
CA THR A 92 -21.03 -2.88 10.37
C THR A 92 -20.72 -4.02 9.41
N ILE A 93 -20.95 -5.28 9.83
CA ILE A 93 -20.78 -6.46 8.98
C ILE A 93 -21.59 -6.31 7.69
N ARG A 94 -22.89 -6.01 7.79
CA ARG A 94 -23.76 -5.83 6.63
C ARG A 94 -23.29 -4.73 5.68
N THR A 95 -22.74 -3.66 6.22
CA THR A 95 -22.19 -2.56 5.40
C THR A 95 -20.94 -3.02 4.66
N PHE A 96 -20.05 -3.74 5.35
CA PHE A 96 -18.83 -4.25 4.75
C PHE A 96 -19.12 -5.32 3.70
N GLU A 97 -20.08 -6.21 3.93
CA GLU A 97 -20.52 -7.21 2.96
C GLU A 97 -21.05 -6.56 1.68
N ALA A 98 -21.86 -5.50 1.82
CA ALA A 98 -22.40 -4.79 0.67
C ALA A 98 -21.29 -4.12 -0.16
N ILE A 99 -20.34 -3.46 0.51
CA ILE A 99 -19.19 -2.83 -0.16
C ILE A 99 -18.30 -3.90 -0.80
N ALA A 100 -17.94 -4.95 -0.06
CA ALA A 100 -17.11 -6.04 -0.55
C ALA A 100 -17.71 -6.71 -1.79
N ALA A 101 -19.03 -6.96 -1.80
CA ALA A 101 -19.71 -7.53 -2.95
C ALA A 101 -19.59 -6.64 -4.20
N VAL A 102 -19.79 -5.33 -4.07
CA VAL A 102 -19.66 -4.39 -5.19
C VAL A 102 -18.21 -4.28 -5.63
N THR A 103 -17.28 -4.03 -4.70
CA THR A 103 -15.86 -3.87 -5.01
C THR A 103 -15.29 -5.13 -5.67
N THR A 104 -15.56 -6.33 -5.15
CA THR A 104 -15.08 -7.59 -5.76
C THR A 104 -15.67 -7.82 -7.16
N SER A 105 -16.90 -7.38 -7.42
CA SER A 105 -17.50 -7.45 -8.77
C SER A 105 -16.76 -6.57 -9.79
N TRP A 106 -16.27 -5.40 -9.37
CA TRP A 106 -15.49 -4.50 -10.23
C TRP A 106 -14.04 -4.96 -10.39
N LEU A 107 -13.44 -5.50 -9.34
CA LEU A 107 -12.08 -6.04 -9.38
C LEU A 107 -11.95 -7.27 -10.30
N GLY A 108 -12.93 -8.16 -10.24
CA GLY A 108 -12.84 -9.48 -10.85
C GLY A 108 -11.88 -10.42 -10.12
N ALA A 109 -11.95 -11.71 -10.48
CA ALA A 109 -11.27 -12.78 -9.73
C ALA A 109 -9.73 -12.66 -9.73
N GLU A 110 -9.17 -12.14 -10.81
CA GLU A 110 -7.71 -12.07 -11.01
C GLU A 110 -7.05 -11.04 -10.06
N ARG A 111 -7.64 -9.85 -9.93
CA ARG A 111 -7.19 -8.81 -9.00
C ARG A 111 -7.40 -9.20 -7.53
N VAL A 112 -8.52 -9.84 -7.22
CA VAL A 112 -8.78 -10.37 -5.86
C VAL A 112 -7.78 -11.47 -5.52
N ALA A 113 -7.45 -12.35 -6.46
CA ALA A 113 -6.43 -13.37 -6.25
C ALA A 113 -5.05 -12.74 -5.99
N TRP A 114 -4.70 -11.67 -6.73
CA TRP A 114 -3.46 -10.93 -6.49
C TRP A 114 -3.42 -10.30 -5.09
N LEU A 115 -4.48 -9.61 -4.62
CA LEU A 115 -4.53 -9.05 -3.27
C LEU A 115 -4.27 -10.11 -2.19
N LYS A 116 -4.78 -11.33 -2.38
CA LYS A 116 -4.57 -12.46 -1.45
C LYS A 116 -3.12 -12.96 -1.41
N THR A 117 -2.27 -12.58 -2.37
CA THR A 117 -0.85 -12.92 -2.37
C THR A 117 0.01 -11.93 -1.59
N LEU A 118 -0.53 -10.75 -1.28
CA LEU A 118 0.19 -9.74 -0.52
C LEU A 118 0.45 -10.23 0.91
N PRO A 119 1.67 -10.02 1.46
CA PRO A 119 1.99 -10.44 2.80
C PRO A 119 1.36 -9.51 3.85
N LEU A 120 1.25 -9.99 5.09
CA LEU A 120 0.87 -9.16 6.25
C LEU A 120 2.01 -8.23 6.71
N GLU A 121 3.24 -8.58 6.37
CA GLU A 121 4.43 -7.84 6.72
C GLU A 121 5.42 -7.88 5.56
N TRP A 122 5.99 -6.74 5.22
CA TRP A 122 7.11 -6.63 4.30
C TRP A 122 8.32 -6.07 5.05
N ARG A 123 9.53 -6.58 4.75
CA ARG A 123 10.77 -6.12 5.38
C ARG A 123 11.83 -5.75 4.34
N ASP A 124 12.51 -4.63 4.58
CA ASP A 124 13.81 -4.35 3.99
C ASP A 124 14.91 -4.72 4.98
N GLN A 125 15.42 -5.94 4.86
CA GLN A 125 16.44 -6.50 5.74
C GLN A 125 16.05 -6.33 7.23
N ASP A 126 17.02 -5.94 8.08
CA ASP A 126 16.80 -5.65 9.50
C ASP A 126 16.56 -4.15 9.77
N ARG A 127 16.22 -3.36 8.74
CA ARG A 127 16.16 -1.88 8.84
C ARG A 127 14.75 -1.35 8.94
N VAL A 128 13.86 -1.87 8.11
CA VAL A 128 12.47 -1.39 8.01
C VAL A 128 11.54 -2.59 7.96
N ALA A 129 10.47 -2.51 8.75
CA ALA A 129 9.31 -3.37 8.63
C ALA A 129 8.10 -2.51 8.30
N LEU A 130 7.34 -2.93 7.30
CA LEU A 130 6.05 -2.37 6.93
C LEU A 130 4.97 -3.38 7.30
N VAL A 131 3.99 -2.91 8.04
CA VAL A 131 2.72 -3.57 8.35
C VAL A 131 1.63 -2.53 8.12
N HIS A 132 0.42 -3.01 7.84
CA HIS A 132 -0.75 -2.16 7.79
C HIS A 132 -1.18 -1.74 9.20
#